data_AF-A0A352Y1U2-F1
#
_entry.id   AF-A0A352Y1U2-F1
#
_cell.length_a   1.000
_cell.length_b   1.000
_cell.length_c   1.000
_cell.angle_alpha   90.00
_cell.angle_beta   90.00
_cell.angle_gamma   90.00
#
_symmetry.space_group_name_H-M   'P 1'
#
loop_
_entity.id
_entity.type
_entity.pdbx_description
1 polymer ?
#
loop_
_entity_poly.entity_id
_entity_poly.type
_entity_poly.pdbx_seq_one_letter_code
_entity_poly.pdbx_strand_id
1 'polypeptide(L)'
;MLEQRAPETKDMKVVQQGTLFDKETLEQLKEERRQWEETTVRKSQQRLPEQDNLITTSGVPINRVYTPQDNESLDYSRDIGLPGEYPYTRGVQPTMYRAKPWTMRMFAGFG
;
A
#
# COMPACT_ATOMS: atom_id res chain seq x y z
N MET A 1 -29.78 -19.10 -45.43
CA MET A 1 -29.35 -19.43 -44.05
C MET A 1 -27.94 -18.88 -43.92
N LEU A 2 -27.77 -17.73 -43.24
CA LEU A 2 -26.49 -17.03 -43.12
C LEU A 2 -25.74 -17.58 -41.92
N GLU A 3 -24.63 -18.29 -42.15
CA GLU A 3 -23.72 -18.71 -41.09
C GLU A 3 -23.02 -17.47 -40.51
N GLN A 4 -23.42 -17.09 -39.30
CA GLN A 4 -22.71 -16.09 -38.53
C GLN A 4 -21.41 -16.71 -37.99
N ARG A 5 -20.27 -16.35 -38.58
CA ARG A 5 -18.97 -16.62 -37.97
C ARG A 5 -18.86 -15.81 -36.67
N ALA A 6 -18.67 -16.51 -35.55
CA ALA A 6 -18.36 -15.88 -34.27
C ALA A 6 -17.03 -15.11 -34.37
N PRO A 7 -16.91 -13.92 -33.76
CA PRO A 7 -15.65 -13.18 -33.77
C PRO A 7 -14.60 -13.93 -32.93
N GLU A 8 -13.42 -14.13 -33.53
CA GLU A 8 -12.26 -14.72 -32.88
C GLU A 8 -11.97 -14.00 -31.56
N THR A 9 -11.97 -14.77 -30.48
CA THR A 9 -11.68 -14.30 -29.13
C THR A 9 -10.18 -14.01 -29.10
N LYS A 10 -9.83 -12.72 -29.23
CA LYS A 10 -8.46 -12.21 -29.13
C LYS A 10 -7.80 -12.81 -27.89
N ASP A 11 -6.69 -13.53 -28.10
CA ASP A 11 -5.90 -14.19 -27.05
C ASP A 11 -5.65 -13.23 -25.88
N MET A 12 -6.48 -13.36 -24.85
CA MET A 12 -6.30 -12.66 -23.60
C MET A 12 -5.14 -13.39 -22.95
N LYS A 13 -3.93 -12.83 -23.05
CA LYS A 13 -2.75 -13.38 -22.37
C LYS A 13 -3.15 -13.61 -20.93
N VAL A 14 -3.23 -14.87 -20.53
CA VAL A 14 -3.36 -15.27 -19.13
C VAL A 14 -2.10 -14.73 -18.48
N VAL A 15 -2.21 -13.55 -17.87
CA VAL A 15 -1.13 -13.00 -17.06
C VAL A 15 -1.05 -13.97 -15.90
N GLN A 16 -0.04 -14.84 -15.90
CA GLN A 16 0.40 -15.47 -14.67
C GLN A 16 0.78 -14.31 -13.76
N GLN A 17 -0.13 -13.92 -12.88
CA GLN A 17 0.15 -12.87 -11.92
C GLN A 17 1.27 -13.43 -11.04
N GLY A 18 2.49 -12.93 -11.25
CA GLY A 18 3.57 -13.08 -10.29
C GLY A 18 3.11 -12.57 -8.93
N THR A 19 3.82 -12.96 -7.87
CA THR A 19 3.52 -12.41 -6.55
C THR A 19 3.86 -10.92 -6.54
N LEU A 20 3.09 -10.12 -5.82
CA LEU A 20 3.29 -8.67 -5.74
C LEU A 20 4.71 -8.26 -5.31
N PHE A 21 5.41 -9.17 -4.63
CA PHE A 21 6.75 -8.98 -4.07
C PHE A 21 7.84 -9.72 -4.87
N ASP A 22 7.52 -10.24 -6.06
CA ASP A 22 8.54 -10.78 -6.95
C ASP A 22 9.46 -9.65 -7.43
N LYS A 23 10.77 -9.92 -7.46
CA LYS A 23 11.78 -8.91 -7.80
C LYS A 23 11.53 -8.24 -9.16
N GLU A 24 11.10 -9.02 -10.15
CA GLU A 24 10.77 -8.50 -11.48
C GLU A 24 9.57 -7.56 -11.43
N THR A 25 8.52 -7.91 -10.68
CA THR A 25 7.34 -7.08 -10.50
C THR A 25 7.66 -5.79 -9.75
N LEU A 26 8.53 -5.84 -8.73
CA LEU A 26 8.97 -4.66 -8.00
C LEU A 26 9.77 -3.70 -8.89
N GLU A 27 10.66 -4.20 -9.75
CA GLU A 27 11.40 -3.35 -10.70
C GLU A 27 10.47 -2.79 -11.79
N GLN A 28 9.52 -3.59 -12.29
CA GLN A 28 8.50 -3.09 -13.23
C GLN A 28 7.68 -1.95 -12.61
N LEU A 29 7.18 -2.13 -11.38
CA LEU A 29 6.45 -1.08 -10.66
C LEU A 29 7.29 0.19 -10.49
N LYS A 30 8.62 0.07 -10.44
CA LYS A 30 9.54 1.20 -10.17
C LYS A 30 9.65 2.05 -11.40
N GLU A 31 9.78 1.39 -12.54
CA GLU A 31 9.76 2.02 -13.83
C GLU A 31 8.38 2.63 -14.12
N GLU A 32 7.29 1.92 -13.85
CA GLU A 32 5.93 2.45 -14.00
C GLU A 32 5.70 3.71 -13.15
N ARG A 33 6.14 3.69 -11.90
CA ARG A 33 6.09 4.86 -11.01
C ARG A 33 6.89 6.03 -11.58
N ARG A 34 8.13 5.79 -12.05
CA ARG A 34 8.98 6.82 -12.66
C ARG A 34 8.31 7.45 -13.88
N GLN A 35 7.75 6.61 -14.75
CA GLN A 35 7.03 7.07 -15.95
C GLN A 35 5.80 7.90 -15.59
N TRP A 36 5.04 7.49 -14.58
CA TRP A 36 3.89 8.24 -14.09
C TRP A 36 4.28 9.61 -13.51
N GLU A 37 5.37 9.68 -12.74
CA GLU A 37 5.91 10.93 -12.19
C GLU A 37 6.36 11.90 -13.31
N GLU A 38 7.02 11.37 -14.36
CA GLU A 38 7.53 12.17 -15.47
C GLU A 38 6.45 12.66 -16.44
N THR A 39 5.34 11.92 -16.56
CA THR A 39 4.27 12.20 -17.52
C THR A 39 3.04 12.83 -16.87
N THR A 40 2.32 12.06 -16.06
CA THR A 40 1.00 12.40 -15.55
C THR A 40 1.10 13.43 -14.44
N VAL A 41 2.00 13.21 -13.47
CA VAL A 41 2.22 14.15 -12.36
C VAL A 41 2.76 15.47 -12.90
N ARG A 42 3.78 15.43 -13.77
CA ARG A 42 4.34 16.64 -14.39
C ARG A 42 3.27 17.47 -15.10
N LYS A 43 2.38 16.84 -15.87
CA LYS A 43 1.27 17.53 -16.55
C LYS A 43 0.29 18.16 -15.55
N SER A 44 0.00 17.48 -14.43
CA SER A 44 -0.86 18.02 -13.37
C SER A 44 -0.22 19.22 -12.68
N GLN A 45 1.07 19.12 -12.34
CA GLN A 45 1.85 20.18 -11.68
C GLN A 45 1.93 21.47 -12.50
N GLN A 46 2.01 21.36 -13.84
CA GLN A 46 1.97 22.52 -14.73
C GLN A 46 0.64 23.27 -14.69
N ARG A 47 -0.46 22.56 -14.43
CA ARG A 47 -1.80 23.16 -14.35
C ARG A 47 -2.08 23.73 -12.96
N LEU A 48 -1.72 23.00 -11.91
CA LEU A 48 -1.88 23.41 -10.53
C LEU A 48 -0.75 22.78 -9.71
N PRO A 49 0.16 23.58 -9.14
CA PRO A 49 1.24 23.04 -8.32
C PRO A 49 0.68 22.43 -7.03
N GLU A 50 1.25 21.29 -6.63
CA GLU A 50 1.01 20.70 -5.31
C GLU A 50 1.65 21.55 -4.21
N GLN A 51 1.20 21.35 -2.97
CA GLN A 51 1.83 21.97 -1.81
C GLN A 51 3.20 21.33 -1.53
N ASP A 52 4.22 22.16 -1.37
CA ASP A 52 5.56 21.71 -0.98
C ASP A 52 5.62 21.28 0.51
N ASN A 53 6.55 20.38 0.82
CA ASN A 53 6.91 19.99 2.20
C ASN A 53 5.75 19.45 3.05
N LEU A 54 4.97 18.52 2.50
CA LEU A 54 4.01 17.75 3.28
C LEU A 54 4.75 16.96 4.37
N ILE A 55 4.54 17.34 5.63
CA ILE A 55 5.12 16.70 6.81
C ILE A 55 4.02 16.29 7.78
N THR A 56 4.26 15.22 8.52
CA THR A 56 3.41 14.85 9.66
C THR A 56 3.61 15.83 10.82
N THR A 57 2.72 15.80 11.82
CA THR A 57 2.86 16.59 13.05
C THR A 57 4.19 16.33 13.78
N SER A 58 4.78 15.15 13.58
CA SER A 58 6.08 14.77 14.14
C SER A 58 7.28 15.18 13.24
N GLY A 59 7.04 15.88 12.13
CA GLY A 59 8.09 16.37 11.23
C GLY A 59 8.60 15.35 10.19
N VAL A 60 7.92 14.22 10.01
CA VAL A 60 8.31 13.19 9.02
C VAL A 60 7.78 13.57 7.64
N PRO A 61 8.59 13.59 6.57
CA PRO A 61 8.14 13.90 5.22
C PRO A 61 7.18 12.83 4.68
N ILE A 62 6.16 13.26 3.93
CA ILE A 62 5.14 12.41 3.34
C ILE A 62 5.38 12.32 1.84
N ASN A 63 5.55 11.09 1.34
CA ASN A 63 5.70 10.83 -0.09
C ASN A 63 4.33 10.93 -0.81
N ARG A 64 4.34 11.25 -2.10
CA ARG A 64 3.12 11.37 -2.93
C ARG A 64 2.29 10.09 -2.96
N VAL A 65 2.96 8.95 -3.03
CA VAL A 65 2.34 7.62 -3.05
C VAL A 65 3.30 6.62 -2.40
N TYR A 66 2.72 5.66 -1.68
CA TYR A 66 3.44 4.52 -1.12
C TYR A 66 3.04 3.26 -1.87
N THR A 67 4.02 2.47 -2.30
CA THR A 67 3.87 1.26 -3.11
C THR A 67 4.54 0.07 -2.39
N PRO A 68 4.39 -1.17 -2.90
CA PRO A 68 5.13 -2.33 -2.40
C PRO A 68 6.68 -2.25 -2.51
N GLN A 69 7.23 -1.15 -3.04
CA GLN A 69 8.68 -0.91 -2.98
C GLN A 69 9.09 -0.24 -1.68
N ASP A 70 8.19 0.56 -1.10
CA ASP A 70 8.49 1.30 0.14
C ASP A 70 8.61 0.36 1.35
N ASN A 71 8.28 -0.92 1.20
CA ASN A 71 8.43 -1.98 2.20
C ASN A 71 9.39 -3.11 1.75
N GLU A 72 10.21 -2.93 0.71
CA GLU A 72 11.15 -3.96 0.23
C GLU A 72 12.17 -4.41 1.29
N SER A 73 12.61 -3.49 2.15
CA SER A 73 13.59 -3.76 3.22
C SER A 73 12.98 -4.36 4.50
N LEU A 74 11.66 -4.52 4.55
CA LEU A 74 10.95 -4.94 5.74
C LEU A 74 11.01 -6.46 5.91
N ASP A 75 11.60 -6.93 7.02
CA ASP A 75 11.49 -8.33 7.38
C ASP A 75 10.18 -8.53 8.14
N TYR A 76 9.20 -9.13 7.47
CA TYR A 76 7.86 -9.29 8.05
C TYR A 76 7.87 -10.07 9.38
N SER A 77 8.71 -11.10 9.49
CA SER A 77 8.72 -11.96 10.69
C SER A 77 9.40 -11.25 11.85
N ARG A 78 10.48 -10.50 11.58
CA ARG A 78 11.24 -9.77 12.59
C ARG A 78 10.60 -8.44 12.99
N ASP A 79 10.11 -7.66 12.03
CA ASP A 79 9.72 -6.26 12.22
C ASP A 79 8.20 -6.11 12.46
N ILE A 80 7.37 -6.97 11.87
CA ILE A 80 5.90 -6.96 12.07
C ILE A 80 5.47 -8.07 13.05
N GLY A 81 5.90 -9.30 12.82
CA GLY A 81 5.56 -10.47 13.62
C GLY A 81 4.05 -10.84 13.63
N LEU A 82 3.67 -11.69 14.58
CA LEU A 82 2.29 -12.08 14.86
C LEU A 82 1.77 -11.35 16.12
N PRO A 83 0.45 -11.09 16.22
CA PRO A 83 -0.12 -10.46 17.42
C PRO A 83 0.11 -11.36 18.65
N GLY A 84 0.42 -10.75 19.80
CA GLY A 84 0.72 -11.50 21.02
C GLY A 84 2.16 -11.99 21.16
N GLU A 85 3.00 -11.75 20.16
CA GLU A 85 4.41 -12.15 20.13
C GLU A 85 5.32 -10.95 19.83
N TYR A 86 6.58 -10.99 20.27
CA TYR A 86 7.57 -9.96 19.95
C TYR A 86 7.70 -9.81 18.42
N PRO A 87 7.80 -8.59 17.85
CA PRO A 87 7.99 -7.28 18.49
C PRO A 87 6.69 -6.57 18.92
N TYR A 88 5.56 -7.27 18.94
CA TYR A 88 4.24 -6.74 19.32
C TYR A 88 3.74 -5.59 18.44
N THR A 89 4.29 -5.39 17.25
CA THR A 89 3.86 -4.38 16.28
C THR A 89 2.36 -4.52 15.95
N ARG A 90 1.83 -5.76 15.97
CA ARG A 90 0.40 -6.07 15.76
C ARG A 90 -0.46 -6.10 17.02
N GLY A 91 0.11 -5.73 18.17
CA GLY A 91 -0.55 -5.73 19.46
C GLY A 91 -0.02 -6.80 20.40
N VAL A 92 -0.20 -6.53 21.70
CA VAL A 92 0.37 -7.33 22.80
C VAL A 92 -0.46 -8.60 23.09
N GLN A 93 -1.69 -8.69 22.60
CA GLN A 93 -2.58 -9.84 22.83
C GLN A 93 -2.83 -10.59 21.50
N PRO A 94 -2.85 -11.93 21.49
CA PRO A 94 -3.02 -12.70 20.26
C PRO A 94 -4.40 -12.52 19.61
N THR A 95 -5.45 -12.33 20.41
CA THR A 95 -6.83 -12.18 19.92
C THR A 95 -7.34 -10.74 19.88
N MET A 96 -6.59 -9.80 20.49
CA MET A 96 -6.93 -8.38 20.61
C MET A 96 -8.45 -8.15 20.90
N TYR A 97 -9.05 -7.19 20.19
CA TYR A 97 -10.42 -6.75 20.38
C TYR A 97 -11.49 -7.72 19.87
N ARG A 98 -11.09 -8.87 19.28
CA ARG A 98 -12.04 -9.95 18.98
C ARG A 98 -12.49 -10.69 20.23
N ALA A 99 -11.63 -10.75 21.26
CA ALA A 99 -11.95 -11.38 22.54
C ALA A 99 -12.39 -10.36 23.59
N LYS A 100 -11.67 -9.24 23.70
CA LYS A 100 -11.95 -8.21 24.70
C LYS A 100 -11.80 -6.82 24.08
N PRO A 101 -12.89 -6.04 23.92
CA PRO A 101 -12.81 -4.66 23.49
C PRO A 101 -11.89 -3.81 24.38
N TRP A 102 -11.37 -2.71 23.85
CA TRP A 102 -10.61 -1.76 24.64
C TRP A 102 -11.47 -1.21 25.80
N THR A 103 -10.85 -0.89 26.93
CA THR A 103 -11.58 -0.31 28.06
C THR A 103 -11.93 1.13 27.75
N MET A 104 -13.22 1.44 27.68
CA MET A 104 -13.69 2.82 27.63
C MET A 104 -13.43 3.48 28.99
N ARG A 105 -12.41 4.32 29.08
CA ARG A 105 -12.07 5.05 30.31
C ARG A 105 -12.52 6.49 30.19
N MET A 106 -13.66 6.80 30.79
CA MET A 106 -14.08 8.18 31.03
C MET A 106 -13.36 8.67 32.27
N PHE A 107 -12.52 9.69 32.10
CA PHE A 107 -11.90 10.37 33.23
C PHE A 107 -12.93 11.36 33.80
N ALA A 108 -13.26 11.21 35.07
CA ALA A 108 -14.14 12.11 35.81
C ALA A 108 -13.48 12.45 37.15
N GLY A 109 -13.53 13.72 37.54
CA GLY A 109 -12.98 14.23 38.79
C GLY A 109 -13.57 15.60 39.08
N PHE A 110 -13.86 15.86 40.35
CA PHE A 110 -14.24 17.18 40.86
C PHE A 110 -13.14 17.65 41.82
N GLY A 111 -12.85 18.95 41.77
CA GLY A 111 -11.79 19.59 42.55
C GLY A 111 -12.05 19.61 44.04
#